data_AF-A0A2N5BXC6-F1
#
_entry.id   AF-A0A2N5BXC6-F1
#
_cell.length_a   1.000
_cell.length_b   1.000
_cell.length_c   1.000
_cell.angle_alpha   90.00
_cell.angle_beta   90.00
_cell.angle_gamma   90.00
#
_symmetry.space_group_name_H-M   'P 1'
#
loop_
_entity.id
_entity.type
_entity.pdbx_description
1 polymer ?
#
loop_
_entity_poly.entity_id
_entity_poly.type
_entity_poly.pdbx_seq_one_letter_code
_entity_poly.pdbx_strand_id
1 'polypeptide(L)'
;MQNRHVIELSPSGKTFDASQELLLDAMLASGLPVPFSCRRGACGSCKVKVVSGQYRDKQRTADMPAPCYPLADDEMLLCQSHACSDMRLEIPGWSLETQTLEIHAQVHGKRELSADIIELVLQPAQPLAVRAGQYVRIRLANGDSRCFSIANLPDRDQGKLVFHIRKVSGGLFTERLLPTLQAGDTLKLEGPVGACTWQHEAQRPLVLFATGTGYAGIKPLLLTALAGDAEVTLYWGGRSDADFYDREFLDQASRAHAHFRWYPVLSDQARVQQVALAQAHRWADTQVYACGNAAMISQVREQCLAAGLQAHRFVAEAFVASGTLAPEASTASPLHPELEKVGPRYSLDGMLAAREQSVRAVAAVANQLKVGMTTAQALEMAAQTLQAMGASHTWHPTYIRFGDDTVRTPRQGIDLQRVLRTTDIVVIDVGPVWDGYEGDYGDTFVFGQHELHHACVKALHEVFDETRQAWGRGLTGRELYDFAERSAQVKGWQLERNLAGHRIADFPHVLYGQDKLAEVEIVPSEVVWVLEIQLCHPTEPVGAFFEDILIGEARSVS
;
A
#
# COMPACT_ATOMS: atom_id res chain seq x y z
N MET A 1 -25.58 3.93 -25.56
CA MET A 1 -24.35 3.32 -26.12
C MET A 1 -23.19 3.91 -25.34
N GLN A 2 -22.53 3.14 -24.47
CA GLN A 2 -21.32 3.61 -23.79
C GLN A 2 -20.24 3.84 -24.85
N ASN A 3 -19.64 5.02 -24.89
CA ASN A 3 -18.48 5.32 -25.74
C ASN A 3 -17.33 4.42 -25.29
N ARG A 4 -17.18 3.27 -25.95
CA ARG A 4 -16.08 2.34 -25.81
C ARG A 4 -15.05 2.68 -26.88
N HIS A 5 -13.79 2.76 -26.47
CA HIS A 5 -12.65 3.11 -27.29
C HIS A 5 -11.64 1.97 -27.31
N VAL A 6 -11.03 1.71 -28.46
CA VAL A 6 -10.00 0.70 -28.63
C VAL A 6 -8.63 1.35 -28.48
N ILE A 7 -7.82 0.83 -27.56
CA ILE A 7 -6.49 1.34 -27.26
C ILE A 7 -5.45 0.33 -27.73
N GLU A 8 -4.61 0.70 -28.69
CA GLU A 8 -3.52 -0.11 -29.23
C GLU A 8 -2.19 0.23 -28.56
N LEU A 9 -1.41 -0.79 -28.19
CA LEU A 9 -0.09 -0.65 -27.57
C LEU A 9 1.04 -0.94 -28.56
N SER A 10 1.78 0.10 -28.91
CA SER A 10 2.95 0.05 -29.78
C SER A 10 4.23 -0.32 -28.98
N PRO A 11 5.13 -1.17 -29.51
CA PRO A 11 5.09 -1.81 -30.83
C PRO A 11 4.30 -3.13 -30.89
N SER A 12 3.82 -3.64 -29.75
CA SER A 12 3.25 -4.99 -29.64
C SER A 12 1.98 -5.27 -30.45
N GLY A 13 1.25 -4.22 -30.85
CA GLY A 13 -0.03 -4.32 -31.55
C GLY A 13 -1.19 -4.88 -30.72
N LYS A 14 -0.99 -5.19 -29.42
CA LYS A 14 -2.08 -5.65 -28.55
C LYS A 14 -3.05 -4.51 -28.29
N THR A 15 -4.32 -4.87 -28.14
CA THR A 15 -5.40 -3.91 -27.87
C THR A 15 -6.11 -4.21 -26.56
N PHE A 16 -6.66 -3.17 -25.95
CA PHE A 16 -7.64 -3.28 -24.87
C PHE A 16 -8.77 -2.26 -25.08
N ASP A 17 -9.92 -2.53 -24.48
CA ASP A 17 -11.06 -1.65 -24.54
C ASP A 17 -11.09 -0.74 -23.31
N ALA A 18 -11.37 0.54 -23.52
CA ALA A 18 -11.55 1.52 -22.45
C ALA A 18 -12.86 2.28 -22.63
N SER A 19 -13.62 2.45 -21.55
CA SER A 19 -14.87 3.22 -21.54
C SER A 19 -14.75 4.48 -20.68
N GLN A 20 -15.36 4.49 -19.49
CA GLN A 20 -15.37 5.67 -18.59
C GLN A 20 -14.36 5.54 -17.44
N GLU A 21 -13.80 4.36 -17.24
CA GLU A 21 -12.72 4.07 -16.32
C GLU A 21 -11.40 4.73 -16.74
N LEU A 22 -10.40 4.73 -15.86
CA LEU A 22 -9.06 5.21 -16.17
C LEU A 22 -8.38 4.20 -17.11
N LEU A 23 -7.53 4.71 -18.00
CA LEU A 23 -6.78 3.89 -18.95
C LEU A 23 -5.93 2.81 -18.25
N LEU A 24 -5.39 3.11 -17.07
CA LEU A 24 -4.68 2.10 -16.26
C LEU A 24 -5.61 0.96 -15.85
N ASP A 25 -6.81 1.26 -15.38
CA ASP A 25 -7.75 0.26 -14.89
C ASP A 25 -8.30 -0.59 -16.04
N ALA A 26 -8.63 0.03 -17.18
CA ALA A 26 -9.04 -0.66 -18.40
C ALA A 26 -7.97 -1.65 -18.91
N MET A 27 -6.71 -1.21 -18.92
CA MET A 27 -5.58 -2.03 -19.37
C MET A 27 -5.37 -3.25 -18.45
N LEU A 28 -5.39 -3.02 -17.13
CA LEU A 28 -5.24 -4.09 -16.13
C LEU A 28 -6.42 -5.07 -16.14
N ALA A 29 -7.65 -4.58 -16.27
CA ALA A 29 -8.86 -5.40 -16.37
C ALA A 29 -8.84 -6.31 -17.61
N SER A 30 -8.17 -5.88 -18.68
CA SER A 30 -7.95 -6.66 -19.91
C SER A 30 -6.81 -7.67 -19.79
N GLY A 31 -6.21 -7.81 -18.60
CA GLY A 31 -5.11 -8.75 -18.34
C GLY A 31 -3.78 -8.34 -18.96
N LEU A 32 -3.64 -7.10 -19.43
CA LEU A 32 -2.39 -6.60 -19.98
C LEU A 32 -1.53 -6.03 -18.85
N PRO A 33 -0.30 -6.54 -18.64
CA PRO A 33 0.59 -6.01 -17.62
C PRO A 33 1.02 -4.60 -18.00
N VAL A 34 1.25 -3.71 -17.05
CA VAL A 34 1.84 -2.37 -17.28
C VAL A 34 2.58 -1.92 -16.02
N PRO A 35 3.70 -1.19 -16.13
CA PRO A 35 4.34 -0.63 -14.95
C PRO A 35 3.43 0.43 -14.30
N PHE A 36 3.13 0.27 -13.01
CA PHE A 36 2.43 1.29 -12.23
C PHE A 36 2.80 1.14 -10.74
N SER A 37 2.64 2.19 -9.95
CA SER A 37 2.90 2.16 -8.50
C SER A 37 1.85 2.98 -7.75
N CYS A 38 1.95 4.31 -7.73
CA CYS A 38 1.16 5.14 -6.80
C CYS A 38 -0.32 5.36 -7.15
N ARG A 39 -0.73 5.17 -8.42
CA ARG A 39 -2.08 5.48 -8.96
C ARG A 39 -2.60 6.93 -8.79
N ARG A 40 -1.79 7.83 -8.25
CA ARG A 40 -2.13 9.23 -7.93
C ARG A 40 -1.32 10.26 -8.72
N GLY A 41 -0.74 9.84 -9.84
CA GLY A 41 0.00 10.72 -10.74
C GLY A 41 1.31 11.30 -10.17
N ALA A 42 1.89 10.65 -9.16
CA ALA A 42 3.09 11.16 -8.46
C ALA A 42 4.40 10.44 -8.85
N CYS A 43 4.35 9.12 -9.10
CA CYS A 43 5.54 8.30 -9.34
C CYS A 43 5.96 8.22 -10.82
N GLY A 44 5.03 8.42 -11.76
CA GLY A 44 5.27 8.30 -13.20
C GLY A 44 5.49 6.90 -13.75
N SER A 45 5.37 5.85 -12.92
CA SER A 45 5.56 4.47 -13.39
C SER A 45 4.63 4.09 -14.53
N CYS A 46 3.39 4.60 -14.53
CA CYS A 46 2.39 4.35 -15.60
C CYS A 46 2.43 5.39 -16.73
N LYS A 47 3.57 6.05 -16.91
CA LYS A 47 3.77 7.02 -17.99
C LYS A 47 3.81 6.31 -19.33
N VAL A 48 3.09 6.89 -20.28
CA VAL A 48 3.07 6.44 -21.67
C VAL A 48 3.20 7.65 -22.59
N LYS A 49 3.72 7.41 -23.79
CA LYS A 49 3.71 8.34 -24.91
C LYS A 49 2.45 8.11 -25.74
N VAL A 50 1.75 9.19 -26.09
CA VAL A 50 0.57 9.20 -26.93
C VAL A 50 1.03 9.31 -28.39
N VAL A 51 0.89 8.23 -29.15
CA VAL A 51 1.24 8.19 -30.58
C VAL A 51 0.09 8.77 -31.41
N SER A 52 -1.15 8.43 -31.06
CA SER A 52 -2.36 9.01 -31.65
C SER A 52 -3.57 8.86 -30.74
N GLY A 53 -4.62 9.64 -31.01
CA GLY A 53 -5.88 9.63 -30.27
C GLY A 53 -5.99 10.75 -29.24
N GLN A 54 -7.15 10.84 -28.58
CA GLN A 54 -7.50 11.88 -27.63
C GLN A 54 -7.81 11.28 -26.27
N TYR A 55 -7.34 11.96 -25.22
CA TYR A 55 -7.64 11.63 -23.83
C TYR A 55 -8.10 12.88 -23.08
N ARG A 56 -8.69 12.65 -21.92
CA ARG A 56 -8.96 13.70 -20.94
C ARG A 56 -8.41 13.30 -19.59
N ASP A 57 -8.03 14.30 -18.80
CA ASP A 57 -7.57 14.05 -17.44
C ASP A 57 -8.72 13.60 -16.53
N LYS A 58 -8.36 12.83 -15.51
CA LYS A 58 -9.23 12.48 -14.39
C LYS A 58 -9.79 13.77 -13.78
N GLN A 59 -11.11 13.83 -13.62
CA GLN A 59 -11.75 14.98 -12.97
C GLN A 59 -11.27 15.10 -11.52
N ARG A 60 -10.85 16.31 -11.15
CA ARG A 60 -10.34 16.64 -9.83
C ARG A 60 -11.42 17.30 -8.99
N THR A 61 -11.54 16.91 -7.74
CA THR A 61 -12.16 17.73 -6.70
C THR A 61 -11.14 18.78 -6.22
N ALA A 62 -11.61 19.89 -5.66
CA ALA A 62 -10.74 20.99 -5.22
C ALA A 62 -9.62 20.55 -4.25
N ASP A 63 -9.86 19.47 -3.52
CA ASP A 63 -8.96 18.97 -2.47
C ASP A 63 -8.00 17.88 -2.96
N MET A 64 -8.19 17.29 -4.16
CA MET A 64 -7.27 16.27 -4.66
C MET A 64 -5.94 16.90 -5.14
N PRO A 65 -4.77 16.44 -4.63
CA PRO A 65 -3.48 16.92 -5.10
C PRO A 65 -3.35 16.70 -6.61
N ALA A 66 -2.96 17.73 -7.34
CA ALA A 66 -2.73 17.62 -8.77
C ALA A 66 -1.65 16.54 -9.04
N PRO A 67 -1.78 15.78 -10.15
CA PRO A 67 -0.68 14.95 -10.64
C PRO A 67 0.58 15.80 -10.70
N CYS A 68 1.59 15.40 -9.93
CA CYS A 68 2.82 16.18 -9.85
C CYS A 68 3.89 15.63 -10.79
N TYR A 69 3.68 14.43 -11.35
CA TYR A 69 4.60 13.83 -12.30
C TYR A 69 4.59 14.58 -13.64
N PRO A 70 5.77 14.89 -14.21
CA PRO A 70 5.89 15.78 -15.33
C PRO A 70 5.78 15.00 -16.64
N LEU A 71 5.08 15.57 -17.60
CA LEU A 71 4.82 14.94 -18.88
C LEU A 71 5.33 15.87 -19.98
N ALA A 72 5.97 15.31 -21.00
CA ALA A 72 6.11 16.00 -22.27
C ALA A 72 4.74 16.18 -22.93
N ASP A 73 4.66 17.06 -23.94
CA ASP A 73 3.40 17.36 -24.66
C ASP A 73 2.74 16.12 -25.29
N ASP A 74 3.55 15.09 -25.56
CA ASP A 74 3.12 13.80 -26.11
C ASP A 74 3.08 12.68 -25.06
N GLU A 75 3.08 12.99 -23.76
CA GLU A 75 3.04 12.00 -22.68
C GLU A 75 1.78 12.13 -21.81
N MET A 76 1.33 11.00 -21.25
CA MET A 76 0.26 10.97 -20.25
C MET A 76 0.49 9.89 -19.19
N LEU A 77 -0.26 9.96 -18.09
CA LEU A 77 -0.27 8.92 -17.06
C LEU A 77 -1.54 8.10 -17.18
N LEU A 78 -1.41 6.79 -17.40
CA LEU A 78 -2.57 5.90 -17.50
C LEU A 78 -3.49 5.99 -16.26
N CYS A 79 -2.93 6.22 -15.06
CA CYS A 79 -3.70 6.35 -13.83
C CYS A 79 -4.44 7.69 -13.66
N GLN A 80 -4.23 8.66 -14.56
CA GLN A 80 -4.83 9.99 -14.50
C GLN A 80 -5.57 10.37 -15.77
N SER A 81 -5.78 9.43 -16.70
CA SER A 81 -6.33 9.75 -18.03
C SER A 81 -7.43 8.77 -18.44
N HIS A 82 -8.46 9.30 -19.10
CA HIS A 82 -9.57 8.56 -19.72
C HIS A 82 -9.47 8.67 -21.24
N ALA A 83 -9.82 7.61 -21.96
CA ALA A 83 -9.93 7.64 -23.41
C ALA A 83 -11.11 8.52 -23.87
N CYS A 84 -10.91 9.31 -24.92
CA CYS A 84 -11.98 10.06 -25.60
C CYS A 84 -12.13 9.68 -27.09
N SER A 85 -11.17 8.92 -27.62
CA SER A 85 -11.21 8.29 -28.93
C SER A 85 -10.45 6.97 -28.85
N ASP A 86 -10.45 6.21 -29.94
CA ASP A 86 -9.44 5.16 -30.13
C ASP A 86 -8.05 5.80 -30.06
N MET A 87 -7.10 5.12 -29.41
CA MET A 87 -5.76 5.66 -29.16
C MET A 87 -4.68 4.64 -29.50
N ARG A 88 -3.50 5.15 -29.86
CA ARG A 88 -2.28 4.35 -29.95
C ARG A 88 -1.27 4.89 -28.94
N LEU A 89 -0.83 4.03 -28.04
CA LEU A 89 0.08 4.38 -26.94
C LEU A 89 1.39 3.61 -27.07
N GLU A 90 2.48 4.24 -26.68
CA GLU A 90 3.80 3.63 -26.57
C GLU A 90 4.28 3.73 -25.13
N ILE A 91 4.91 2.68 -24.59
CA ILE A 91 5.53 2.71 -23.26
C ILE A 91 7.05 2.70 -23.45
N PRO A 92 7.75 3.85 -23.34
CA PRO A 92 9.17 3.91 -23.62
C PRO A 92 9.98 2.93 -22.78
N GLY A 93 10.76 2.07 -23.44
CA GLY A 93 11.63 1.09 -22.78
C GLY A 93 10.94 -0.10 -22.12
N TRP A 94 9.64 -0.31 -22.40
CA TRP A 94 8.86 -1.44 -21.93
C TRP A 94 8.04 -2.04 -23.08
N SER A 95 7.98 -3.37 -23.18
CA SER A 95 7.18 -4.05 -24.20
C SER A 95 6.37 -5.18 -23.57
N LEU A 96 5.14 -5.37 -24.08
CA LEU A 96 4.32 -6.56 -23.82
C LEU A 96 4.97 -7.86 -24.33
N GLU A 97 5.94 -7.74 -25.23
CA GLU A 97 6.73 -8.85 -25.79
C GLU A 97 8.01 -9.10 -25.00
N THR A 98 8.38 -8.23 -24.05
CA THR A 98 9.41 -8.57 -23.06
C THR A 98 8.85 -9.70 -22.22
N GLN A 99 9.11 -10.93 -22.64
CA GLN A 99 8.73 -12.12 -21.89
C GLN A 99 9.34 -11.98 -20.50
N THR A 100 8.49 -11.85 -19.49
CA THR A 100 8.89 -12.12 -18.12
C THR A 100 9.37 -13.56 -18.11
N LEU A 101 10.69 -13.76 -18.11
CA LEU A 101 11.25 -15.09 -18.13
C LEU A 101 11.02 -15.69 -16.75
N GLU A 102 10.29 -16.80 -16.71
CA GLU A 102 10.32 -17.68 -15.56
C GLU A 102 11.64 -18.44 -15.60
N ILE A 103 12.56 -18.08 -14.70
CA ILE A 103 13.87 -18.72 -14.62
C ILE A 103 14.03 -19.40 -13.28
N HIS A 104 14.71 -20.54 -13.28
CA HIS A 104 15.20 -21.16 -12.06
C HIS A 104 16.56 -20.56 -11.71
N ALA A 105 16.79 -20.30 -10.43
CA ALA A 105 18.08 -19.86 -9.93
C ALA A 105 18.47 -20.65 -8.68
N GLN A 106 19.72 -21.07 -8.62
CA GLN A 106 20.27 -21.77 -7.46
C GLN A 106 20.81 -20.78 -6.45
N VAL A 107 20.57 -21.02 -5.17
CA VAL A 107 21.20 -20.29 -4.07
C VAL A 107 22.69 -20.59 -4.11
N HIS A 108 23.49 -19.55 -4.36
CA HIS A 108 24.95 -19.64 -4.33
C HIS A 108 25.46 -19.49 -2.89
N GLY A 109 24.85 -18.58 -2.12
CA GLY A 109 25.20 -18.35 -0.73
C GLY A 109 24.36 -17.24 -0.10
N LYS A 110 24.50 -17.12 1.22
CA LYS A 110 23.91 -16.04 2.00
C LYS A 110 24.85 -15.57 3.10
N ARG A 111 24.78 -14.29 3.45
CA ARG A 111 25.60 -13.65 4.49
C ARG A 111 24.82 -12.56 5.18
N GLU A 112 24.99 -12.39 6.49
CA GLU A 112 24.43 -11.26 7.22
C GLU A 112 25.25 -9.99 6.95
N LEU A 113 24.58 -8.92 6.52
CA LEU A 113 25.16 -7.59 6.35
C LEU A 113 24.95 -6.71 7.59
N SER A 114 23.82 -6.90 8.28
CA SER A 114 23.49 -6.32 9.58
C SER A 114 22.60 -7.31 10.36
N ALA A 115 22.19 -6.95 11.58
CA ALA A 115 21.29 -7.78 12.39
C ALA A 115 19.98 -8.15 11.65
N ASP A 116 19.47 -7.23 10.82
CA ASP A 116 18.22 -7.36 10.11
C ASP A 116 18.36 -7.36 8.59
N ILE A 117 19.58 -7.48 8.02
CA ILE A 117 19.77 -7.48 6.56
C ILE A 117 20.65 -8.65 6.14
N ILE A 118 20.16 -9.42 5.18
CA ILE A 118 20.83 -10.57 4.59
C ILE A 118 21.15 -10.28 3.14
N GLU A 119 22.40 -10.53 2.75
CA GLU A 119 22.82 -10.72 1.37
C GLU A 119 22.42 -12.12 0.91
N LEU A 120 21.62 -12.21 -0.15
CA LEU A 120 21.32 -13.46 -0.84
C LEU A 120 21.94 -13.40 -2.24
N VAL A 121 22.70 -14.43 -2.61
CA VAL A 121 23.31 -14.54 -3.93
C VAL A 121 22.71 -15.72 -4.67
N LEU A 122 22.16 -15.48 -5.84
CA LEU A 122 21.53 -16.49 -6.70
C LEU A 122 22.29 -16.62 -8.02
N GLN A 123 22.48 -17.85 -8.49
CA GLN A 123 22.99 -18.17 -9.82
C GLN A 123 21.82 -18.58 -10.72
N PRO A 124 21.42 -17.75 -11.69
CA PRO A 124 20.37 -18.13 -12.62
C PRO A 124 20.85 -19.27 -13.53
N ALA A 125 19.96 -20.23 -13.83
CA ALA A 125 20.25 -21.38 -14.68
C ALA A 125 20.53 -20.97 -16.14
N GLN A 126 20.06 -19.79 -16.54
CA GLN A 126 20.28 -19.20 -17.84
C GLN A 126 20.72 -17.73 -17.66
N PRO A 127 21.59 -17.19 -18.53
CA PRO A 127 21.98 -15.79 -18.46
C PRO A 127 20.77 -14.86 -18.52
N LEU A 128 20.71 -13.92 -17.58
CA LEU A 128 19.66 -12.91 -17.51
C LEU A 128 20.23 -11.54 -17.91
N ALA A 129 19.69 -10.93 -18.96
CA ALA A 129 20.09 -9.58 -19.38
C ALA A 129 19.43 -8.53 -18.48
N VAL A 130 20.16 -8.06 -17.46
CA VAL A 130 19.66 -7.13 -16.44
C VAL A 130 20.18 -5.72 -16.70
N ARG A 131 19.30 -4.72 -16.74
CA ARG A 131 19.67 -3.31 -16.73
C ARG A 131 19.85 -2.82 -15.29
N ALA A 132 20.85 -1.96 -15.05
CA ALA A 132 21.07 -1.37 -13.74
C ALA A 132 19.81 -0.68 -13.23
N GLY A 133 19.37 -1.05 -12.02
CA GLY A 133 18.15 -0.57 -11.36
C GLY A 133 16.94 -1.51 -11.47
N GLN A 134 17.02 -2.58 -12.27
CA GLN A 134 15.96 -3.58 -12.34
C GLN A 134 15.90 -4.50 -11.12
N TYR A 135 14.76 -5.16 -10.96
CA TYR A 135 14.48 -6.14 -9.92
C TYR A 135 13.92 -7.44 -10.53
N VAL A 136 13.81 -8.48 -9.71
CA VAL A 136 13.09 -9.71 -10.06
C VAL A 136 12.01 -9.97 -9.02
N ARG A 137 11.04 -10.81 -9.38
CA ARG A 137 10.09 -11.37 -8.41
C ARG A 137 10.53 -12.78 -8.06
N ILE A 138 10.72 -13.07 -6.78
CA ILE A 138 10.94 -14.43 -6.29
C ILE A 138 9.56 -15.04 -6.02
N ARG A 139 9.24 -16.14 -6.71
CA ARG A 139 8.00 -16.91 -6.54
C ARG A 139 8.08 -17.76 -5.29
N LEU A 140 7.03 -17.71 -4.49
CA LEU A 140 6.84 -18.52 -3.29
C LEU A 140 5.99 -19.75 -3.62
N ALA A 141 6.08 -20.79 -2.79
CA ALA A 141 5.36 -22.05 -3.01
C ALA A 141 3.82 -21.89 -2.96
N ASN A 142 3.33 -20.88 -2.25
CA ASN A 142 1.90 -20.56 -2.15
C ASN A 142 1.35 -19.78 -3.36
N GLY A 143 2.16 -19.54 -4.40
CA GLY A 143 1.76 -18.77 -5.58
C GLY A 143 2.03 -17.26 -5.48
N ASP A 144 2.36 -16.75 -4.29
CA ASP A 144 2.77 -15.35 -4.12
C ASP A 144 4.12 -15.06 -4.76
N SER A 145 4.45 -13.77 -4.88
CA SER A 145 5.81 -13.35 -5.22
C SER A 145 6.28 -12.17 -4.36
N ARG A 146 7.60 -11.96 -4.31
CA ARG A 146 8.25 -10.84 -3.62
C ARG A 146 9.24 -10.15 -4.55
N CYS A 147 9.17 -8.82 -4.63
CA CYS A 147 10.04 -8.03 -5.48
C CYS A 147 11.36 -7.73 -4.76
N PHE A 148 12.50 -8.08 -5.37
CA PHE A 148 13.82 -7.77 -4.84
C PHE A 148 14.70 -7.14 -5.91
N SER A 149 15.19 -5.92 -5.64
CA SER A 149 16.15 -5.22 -6.49
C SER A 149 17.47 -5.97 -6.58
N ILE A 150 18.02 -6.05 -7.79
CA ILE A 150 19.33 -6.65 -8.04
C ILE A 150 20.38 -5.60 -7.66
N ALA A 151 21.17 -5.90 -6.63
CA ALA A 151 22.11 -4.97 -6.00
C ALA A 151 23.49 -4.92 -6.69
N ASN A 152 23.75 -5.79 -7.66
CA ASN A 152 25.00 -5.84 -8.43
C ASN A 152 24.75 -5.62 -9.93
N LEU A 153 25.83 -5.63 -10.71
CA LEU A 153 25.82 -5.67 -12.17
C LEU A 153 26.15 -7.11 -12.61
N PRO A 154 25.17 -7.95 -12.99
CA PRO A 154 25.40 -9.38 -13.21
C PRO A 154 26.42 -9.69 -14.31
N ASP A 155 26.53 -8.85 -15.33
CA ASP A 155 27.53 -8.92 -16.40
C ASP A 155 28.97 -8.80 -15.88
N ARG A 156 29.17 -8.16 -14.72
CA ARG A 156 30.46 -8.00 -14.04
C ARG A 156 30.67 -9.00 -12.90
N ASP A 157 29.71 -9.87 -12.65
CA ASP A 157 29.71 -10.81 -11.52
C ASP A 157 29.30 -12.22 -11.95
N GLN A 158 29.82 -12.66 -13.11
CA GLN A 158 29.64 -14.03 -13.62
C GLN A 158 28.17 -14.46 -13.75
N GLY A 159 27.26 -13.50 -13.98
CA GLY A 159 25.83 -13.72 -14.08
C GLY A 159 25.11 -13.90 -12.74
N LYS A 160 25.80 -13.77 -11.60
CA LYS A 160 25.17 -13.86 -10.27
C LYS A 160 24.26 -12.67 -10.02
N LEU A 161 23.17 -12.93 -9.32
CA LEU A 161 22.22 -11.93 -8.86
C LEU A 161 22.39 -11.75 -7.34
N VAL A 162 22.74 -10.54 -6.92
CA VAL A 162 22.92 -10.21 -5.49
C VAL A 162 21.72 -9.41 -5.00
N PHE A 163 21.20 -9.75 -3.82
CA PHE A 163 20.05 -9.08 -3.20
C PHE A 163 20.39 -8.67 -1.78
N HIS A 164 19.96 -7.48 -1.35
CA HIS A 164 20.00 -7.08 0.06
C HIS A 164 18.58 -7.09 0.63
N ILE A 165 18.32 -8.04 1.51
CA ILE A 165 16.97 -8.37 1.96
C ILE A 165 16.85 -8.04 3.44
N ARG A 166 15.94 -7.10 3.77
CA ARG A 166 15.63 -6.78 5.17
C ARG A 166 14.74 -7.87 5.76
N LYS A 167 15.07 -8.36 6.95
CA LYS A 167 14.22 -9.21 7.78
C LYS A 167 13.01 -8.38 8.21
N VAL A 168 11.82 -8.77 7.74
CA VAL A 168 10.55 -8.20 8.17
C VAL A 168 9.92 -9.21 9.12
N SER A 169 9.66 -8.81 10.36
CA SER A 169 8.98 -9.65 11.34
C SER A 169 7.61 -10.07 10.82
N GLY A 170 7.28 -11.35 10.92
CA GLY A 170 6.15 -12.09 10.36
C GLY A 170 6.24 -12.37 8.85
N GLY A 171 7.24 -11.84 8.13
CA GLY A 171 7.29 -11.92 6.67
C GLY A 171 7.57 -13.34 6.13
N LEU A 172 6.67 -13.84 5.27
CA LEU A 172 6.75 -15.18 4.65
C LEU A 172 8.12 -15.51 4.06
N PHE A 173 8.69 -14.60 3.28
CA PHE A 173 9.98 -14.85 2.64
C PHE A 173 11.14 -14.64 3.63
N THR A 174 11.17 -13.50 4.32
CA THR A 174 12.38 -13.04 5.01
C THR A 174 12.61 -13.70 6.37
N GLU A 175 11.55 -14.16 7.04
CA GLU A 175 11.65 -14.85 8.34
C GLU A 175 11.54 -16.37 8.23
N ARG A 176 10.78 -16.89 7.26
CA ARG A 176 10.59 -18.35 7.13
C ARG A 176 11.51 -18.96 6.09
N LEU A 177 11.43 -18.51 4.83
CA LEU A 177 12.17 -19.14 3.75
C LEU A 177 13.67 -18.77 3.77
N LEU A 178 13.99 -17.49 3.91
CA LEU A 178 15.37 -17.00 3.79
C LEU A 178 16.33 -17.63 4.84
N PRO A 179 15.94 -17.85 6.11
CA PRO A 179 16.78 -18.56 7.07
C PRO A 179 16.97 -20.05 6.74
N THR A 180 16.01 -20.69 6.08
CA THR A 180 16.12 -22.12 5.71
C THR A 180 16.91 -22.35 4.43
N LEU A 181 17.02 -21.36 3.54
CA LEU A 181 17.74 -21.51 2.26
C LEU A 181 19.21 -21.87 2.46
N GLN A 182 19.68 -22.90 1.77
CA GLN A 182 21.06 -23.37 1.74
C GLN A 182 21.62 -23.29 0.32
N ALA A 183 22.95 -23.28 0.21
CA ALA A 183 23.60 -23.34 -1.09
C ALA A 183 23.17 -24.61 -1.86
N GLY A 184 22.77 -24.43 -3.12
CA GLY A 184 22.21 -25.49 -3.96
C GLY A 184 20.68 -25.50 -4.05
N ASP A 185 19.97 -24.89 -3.10
CA ASP A 185 18.50 -24.76 -3.18
C ASP A 185 18.08 -24.01 -4.42
N THR A 186 16.93 -24.35 -5.01
CA THR A 186 16.43 -23.71 -6.22
C THR A 186 15.24 -22.82 -5.92
N LEU A 187 15.30 -21.57 -6.39
CA LEU A 187 14.20 -20.61 -6.37
C LEU A 187 13.71 -20.36 -7.79
N LYS A 188 12.43 -20.04 -7.92
CA LYS A 188 11.82 -19.60 -9.18
C LYS A 188 11.75 -18.07 -9.19
N LEU A 189 12.30 -17.47 -10.24
CA LEU A 189 12.32 -16.04 -10.45
C LEU A 189 11.46 -15.66 -11.66
N GLU A 190 10.91 -14.47 -11.62
CA GLU A 190 10.29 -13.77 -12.75
C GLU A 190 11.01 -12.45 -12.99
N GLY A 191 11.53 -12.23 -14.20
CA GLY A 191 12.10 -10.94 -14.57
C GLY A 191 13.16 -11.01 -15.67
N PRO A 192 13.98 -9.95 -15.83
CA PRO A 192 14.00 -8.75 -14.99
C PRO A 192 12.84 -7.80 -15.29
N VAL A 193 12.45 -7.01 -14.29
CA VAL A 193 11.36 -6.03 -14.34
C VAL A 193 11.82 -4.70 -13.73
N GLY A 194 11.04 -3.64 -13.94
CA GLY A 194 11.29 -2.31 -13.36
C GLY A 194 11.68 -1.25 -14.38
N ALA A 195 11.19 -0.03 -14.16
CA ALA A 195 11.37 1.12 -15.04
C ALA A 195 12.43 2.11 -14.54
N CYS A 196 12.76 2.08 -13.24
CA CYS A 196 13.83 2.87 -12.63
C CYS A 196 15.20 2.31 -13.03
N THR A 197 15.55 2.50 -14.30
CA THR A 197 16.77 1.95 -14.90
C THR A 197 17.71 3.07 -15.32
N TRP A 198 18.98 2.73 -15.49
CA TRP A 198 19.97 3.68 -16.01
C TRP A 198 19.53 4.29 -17.36
N GLN A 199 19.54 5.61 -17.46
CA GLN A 199 19.05 6.41 -18.61
C GLN A 199 20.09 7.40 -19.16
N HIS A 200 21.38 7.24 -18.83
CA HIS A 200 22.31 8.35 -18.98
C HIS A 200 22.71 8.70 -20.42
N GLU A 201 22.59 9.99 -20.74
CA GLU A 201 23.32 10.71 -21.79
C GLU A 201 24.64 11.23 -21.18
N ALA A 202 25.79 10.90 -21.78
CA ALA A 202 27.12 11.06 -21.15
C ALA A 202 27.37 12.43 -20.47
N GLN A 203 28.01 12.37 -19.29
CA GLN A 203 28.60 13.46 -18.48
C GLN A 203 27.73 14.37 -17.56
N ARG A 204 26.43 14.12 -17.35
CA ARG A 204 25.66 14.92 -16.35
C ARG A 204 25.95 14.55 -14.89
N PRO A 205 25.90 15.50 -13.94
CA PRO A 205 25.92 15.20 -12.50
C PRO A 205 24.76 14.31 -12.08
N LEU A 206 25.02 13.39 -11.15
CA LEU A 206 24.11 12.37 -10.68
C LEU A 206 23.89 12.48 -9.18
N VAL A 207 22.63 12.56 -8.75
CA VAL A 207 22.27 12.51 -7.34
C VAL A 207 21.39 11.30 -7.07
N LEU A 208 21.80 10.49 -6.10
CA LEU A 208 21.18 9.23 -5.73
C LEU A 208 20.57 9.34 -4.33
N PHE A 209 19.32 8.91 -4.17
CA PHE A 209 18.63 8.87 -2.90
C PHE A 209 18.20 7.45 -2.55
N ALA A 210 18.52 7.01 -1.35
CA ALA A 210 18.11 5.72 -0.82
C ALA A 210 17.58 5.84 0.61
N THR A 211 16.65 4.97 0.99
CA THR A 211 16.33 4.70 2.41
C THR A 211 16.29 3.21 2.68
N GLY A 212 16.89 2.76 3.79
CA GLY A 212 16.93 1.35 4.15
C GLY A 212 17.49 0.48 3.02
N THR A 213 16.81 -0.62 2.69
CA THR A 213 17.20 -1.51 1.57
C THR A 213 16.92 -0.95 0.18
N GLY A 214 16.32 0.24 0.05
CA GLY A 214 16.27 0.96 -1.23
C GLY A 214 17.65 1.19 -1.84
N TYR A 215 18.71 1.16 -1.01
CA TYR A 215 20.09 1.14 -1.47
C TYR A 215 20.39 -0.01 -2.45
N ALA A 216 19.75 -1.18 -2.30
CA ALA A 216 19.91 -2.28 -3.26
C ALA A 216 19.46 -1.90 -4.68
N GLY A 217 18.42 -1.09 -4.83
CA GLY A 217 18.00 -0.57 -6.15
C GLY A 217 18.91 0.52 -6.69
N ILE A 218 19.57 1.28 -5.82
CA ILE A 218 20.49 2.36 -6.19
C ILE A 218 21.90 1.86 -6.48
N LYS A 219 22.39 0.83 -5.77
CA LYS A 219 23.75 0.31 -5.90
C LYS A 219 24.14 -0.04 -7.35
N PRO A 220 23.33 -0.72 -8.19
CA PRO A 220 23.72 -0.96 -9.58
C PRO A 220 23.85 0.34 -10.40
N LEU A 221 23.00 1.34 -10.14
CA LEU A 221 23.09 2.66 -10.78
C LEU A 221 24.38 3.38 -10.36
N LEU A 222 24.73 3.31 -9.06
CA LEU A 222 25.99 3.82 -8.54
C LEU A 222 27.19 3.13 -9.21
N LEU A 223 27.20 1.80 -9.28
CA LEU A 223 28.28 1.03 -9.91
C LEU A 223 28.45 1.35 -11.40
N THR A 224 27.34 1.58 -12.12
CA THR A 224 27.40 2.06 -13.51
C THR A 224 28.00 3.47 -13.58
N ALA A 225 27.60 4.37 -12.68
CA ALA A 225 28.09 5.74 -12.64
C ALA A 225 29.59 5.84 -12.31
N LEU A 226 30.07 5.05 -11.35
CA LEU A 226 31.49 5.01 -10.94
C LEU A 226 32.42 4.47 -12.03
N ALA A 227 31.88 3.78 -13.04
CA ALA A 227 32.66 3.34 -14.19
C ALA A 227 32.86 4.46 -15.25
N GLY A 228 32.18 5.59 -15.10
CA GLY A 228 32.39 6.79 -15.91
C GLY A 228 32.95 7.95 -15.09
N ASP A 229 32.97 9.14 -15.69
CA ASP A 229 33.56 10.35 -15.11
C ASP A 229 32.52 11.35 -14.56
N ALA A 230 31.28 10.91 -14.36
CA ALA A 230 30.22 11.78 -13.84
C ALA A 230 30.46 12.16 -12.38
N GLU A 231 30.07 13.37 -11.99
CA GLU A 231 29.95 13.72 -10.57
C GLU A 231 28.79 12.96 -9.95
N VAL A 232 29.03 12.22 -8.87
CA VAL A 232 28.03 11.37 -8.22
C VAL A 232 27.93 11.70 -6.75
N THR A 233 26.71 11.95 -6.26
CA THR A 233 26.46 12.08 -4.83
C THR A 233 25.34 11.14 -4.36
N LEU A 234 25.60 10.33 -3.34
CA LEU A 234 24.61 9.46 -2.70
C LEU A 234 24.16 10.01 -1.34
N TYR A 235 22.85 10.10 -1.12
CA TYR A 235 22.25 10.32 0.19
C TYR A 235 21.52 9.05 0.62
N TRP A 236 21.99 8.43 1.70
CA TRP A 236 21.39 7.21 2.21
C TRP A 236 20.79 7.46 3.60
N GLY A 237 19.47 7.29 3.72
CA GLY A 237 18.74 7.44 4.97
C GLY A 237 18.60 6.13 5.76
N GLY A 238 18.90 6.17 7.05
CA GLY A 238 18.78 5.05 8.00
C GLY A 238 18.24 5.48 9.36
N ARG A 239 17.77 4.54 10.18
CA ARG A 239 17.34 4.80 11.58
C ARG A 239 18.50 4.71 12.56
N SER A 240 19.47 3.86 12.25
CA SER A 240 20.64 3.61 13.08
C SER A 240 21.89 3.46 12.22
N ASP A 241 23.06 3.51 12.85
CA ASP A 241 24.33 3.36 12.15
C ASP A 241 24.45 2.01 11.41
N ALA A 242 23.83 0.96 11.97
CA ALA A 242 23.80 -0.38 11.39
C ALA A 242 22.99 -0.47 10.08
N ASP A 243 22.15 0.52 9.76
CA ASP A 243 21.44 0.55 8.48
C ASP A 243 22.39 0.87 7.30
N PHE A 244 23.58 1.42 7.55
CA PHE A 244 24.58 1.73 6.53
C PHE A 244 25.56 0.56 6.32
N TYR A 245 25.00 -0.62 6.11
CA TYR A 245 25.73 -1.90 6.08
C TYR A 245 26.78 -2.04 4.97
N ASP A 246 26.76 -1.17 3.95
CA ASP A 246 27.76 -1.14 2.86
C ASP A 246 28.73 0.05 2.98
N ARG A 247 28.82 0.66 4.17
CA ARG A 247 29.67 1.81 4.46
C ARG A 247 31.12 1.61 4.03
N GLU A 248 31.70 0.45 4.31
CA GLU A 248 33.09 0.19 3.97
C GLU A 248 33.34 0.32 2.47
N PHE A 249 32.46 -0.26 1.64
CA PHE A 249 32.52 -0.11 0.19
C PHE A 249 32.37 1.36 -0.22
N LEU A 250 31.40 2.08 0.33
CA LEU A 250 31.14 3.48 -0.02
C LEU A 250 32.30 4.41 0.37
N ASP A 251 32.93 4.18 1.52
CA ASP A 251 34.11 4.92 1.98
C ASP A 251 35.33 4.66 1.10
N GLN A 252 35.55 3.39 0.71
CA GLN A 252 36.62 3.04 -0.22
C GLN A 252 36.38 3.65 -1.61
N ALA A 253 35.14 3.57 -2.12
CA ALA A 253 34.77 4.15 -3.40
C ALA A 253 34.92 5.68 -3.39
N SER A 254 34.55 6.37 -2.30
CA SER A 254 34.70 7.83 -2.20
C SER A 254 36.17 8.26 -2.14
N ARG A 255 37.06 7.43 -1.58
CA ARG A 255 38.52 7.65 -1.64
C ARG A 255 39.11 7.39 -3.02
N ALA A 256 38.60 6.38 -3.73
CA ALA A 256 39.10 5.97 -5.05
C ALA A 256 38.62 6.90 -6.18
N HIS A 257 37.44 7.49 -6.05
CA HIS A 257 36.82 8.33 -7.07
C HIS A 257 36.63 9.76 -6.56
N ALA A 258 37.47 10.70 -7.03
CA ALA A 258 37.44 12.10 -6.59
C ALA A 258 36.10 12.81 -6.81
N HIS A 259 35.30 12.34 -7.77
CA HIS A 259 33.98 12.88 -8.13
C HIS A 259 32.82 12.15 -7.43
N PHE A 260 33.08 11.22 -6.52
CA PHE A 260 32.05 10.52 -5.75
C PHE A 260 32.04 10.93 -4.28
N ARG A 261 30.86 11.30 -3.80
CA ARG A 261 30.58 11.58 -2.39
C ARG A 261 29.37 10.80 -1.93
N TRP A 262 29.35 10.44 -0.66
CA TRP A 262 28.15 9.89 -0.05
C TRP A 262 27.93 10.43 1.35
N TYR A 263 26.67 10.49 1.77
CA TYR A 263 26.25 11.03 3.04
C TYR A 263 25.29 10.04 3.74
N PRO A 264 25.71 9.43 4.87
CA PRO A 264 24.78 8.73 5.75
C PRO A 264 23.91 9.75 6.48
N VAL A 265 22.59 9.56 6.44
CA VAL A 265 21.62 10.46 7.06
C VAL A 265 20.77 9.70 8.07
N LEU A 266 20.99 9.96 9.36
CA LEU A 266 20.17 9.38 10.42
C LEU A 266 18.84 10.12 10.53
N SER A 267 17.75 9.36 10.57
CA SER A 267 16.39 9.88 10.52
C SER A 267 15.93 10.63 11.79
N ASP A 268 16.67 10.54 12.89
CA ASP A 268 16.45 11.37 14.08
C ASP A 268 17.08 12.77 13.93
N GLN A 269 18.10 12.91 13.09
CA GLN A 269 18.85 14.16 12.88
C GLN A 269 18.34 14.97 11.69
N ALA A 270 18.10 14.31 10.55
CA ALA A 270 17.68 14.97 9.33
C ALA A 270 16.94 14.02 8.38
N ARG A 271 16.42 14.57 7.28
CA ARG A 271 15.94 13.82 6.12
C ARG A 271 16.91 13.96 4.96
N VAL A 272 17.00 12.95 4.09
CA VAL A 272 17.96 12.91 2.98
C VAL A 272 17.85 14.14 2.06
N GLN A 273 16.63 14.60 1.78
CA GLN A 273 16.39 15.79 0.96
C GLN A 273 16.89 17.08 1.61
N GLN A 274 16.81 17.18 2.94
CA GLN A 274 17.31 18.37 3.66
C GLN A 274 18.83 18.47 3.55
N VAL A 275 19.52 17.34 3.73
CA VAL A 275 20.99 17.29 3.60
C VAL A 275 21.40 17.56 2.15
N ALA A 276 20.68 17.02 1.17
CA ALA A 276 20.97 17.24 -0.24
C ALA A 276 20.78 18.69 -0.67
N LEU A 277 19.69 19.35 -0.26
CA LEU A 277 19.44 20.75 -0.58
C LEU A 277 20.43 21.72 0.08
N ALA A 278 21.07 21.33 1.18
CA ALA A 278 22.13 22.12 1.80
C ALA A 278 23.46 22.07 1.00
N GLN A 279 23.59 21.15 0.04
CA GLN A 279 24.76 21.04 -0.83
C GLN A 279 24.56 21.80 -2.14
N ALA A 280 25.65 22.26 -2.75
CA ALA A 280 25.64 23.08 -3.96
C ALA A 280 25.45 22.25 -5.25
N HIS A 281 24.33 21.53 -5.38
CA HIS A 281 24.00 20.81 -6.62
C HIS A 281 23.49 21.73 -7.72
N ARG A 282 23.87 21.43 -8.97
CA ARG A 282 23.34 22.07 -10.17
C ARG A 282 22.04 21.38 -10.62
N TRP A 283 20.98 21.50 -9.82
CA TRP A 283 19.73 20.76 -10.01
C TRP A 283 19.17 20.79 -11.45
N ALA A 284 19.25 21.94 -12.13
CA ALA A 284 18.80 22.09 -13.51
C ALA A 284 19.48 21.12 -14.50
N ASP A 285 20.72 20.71 -14.22
CA ASP A 285 21.55 19.84 -15.06
C ASP A 285 21.69 18.41 -14.50
N THR A 286 21.16 18.15 -13.31
CA THR A 286 21.32 16.91 -12.57
C THR A 286 20.33 15.83 -13.04
N GLN A 287 20.80 14.57 -13.09
CA GLN A 287 19.95 13.39 -13.12
C GLN A 287 19.75 12.87 -11.69
N VAL A 288 18.52 12.56 -11.31
CA VAL A 288 18.17 12.03 -9.98
C VAL A 288 17.59 10.63 -10.08
N TYR A 289 18.10 9.74 -9.24
CA TYR A 289 17.48 8.45 -8.96
C TYR A 289 17.13 8.31 -7.48
N ALA A 290 15.93 7.85 -7.16
CA ALA A 290 15.49 7.62 -5.79
C ALA A 290 14.88 6.22 -5.61
N CYS A 291 15.24 5.51 -4.53
CA CYS A 291 14.67 4.19 -4.23
C CYS A 291 14.44 3.97 -2.74
N GLY A 292 13.31 3.35 -2.38
CA GLY A 292 12.99 2.99 -1.00
C GLY A 292 11.61 3.48 -0.57
N ASN A 293 11.52 4.14 0.58
CA ASN A 293 10.24 4.52 1.18
C ASN A 293 9.49 5.55 0.31
N ALA A 294 8.20 5.30 0.06
CA ALA A 294 7.38 6.13 -0.82
C ALA A 294 7.24 7.59 -0.35
N ALA A 295 7.15 7.83 0.97
CA ALA A 295 7.08 9.18 1.53
C ALA A 295 8.39 9.94 1.30
N MET A 296 9.54 9.28 1.47
CA MET A 296 10.84 9.87 1.12
C MET A 296 10.88 10.26 -0.36
N ILE A 297 10.50 9.35 -1.27
CA ILE A 297 10.53 9.62 -2.71
C ILE A 297 9.67 10.84 -3.07
N SER A 298 8.45 10.92 -2.51
CA SER A 298 7.55 12.06 -2.74
C SER A 298 8.19 13.38 -2.29
N GLN A 299 8.77 13.41 -1.09
CA GLN A 299 9.36 14.62 -0.50
C GLN A 299 10.64 15.04 -1.24
N VAL A 300 11.54 14.10 -1.56
CA VAL A 300 12.75 14.38 -2.35
C VAL A 300 12.35 14.97 -3.69
N ARG A 301 11.35 14.38 -4.36
CA ARG A 301 10.89 14.85 -5.66
C ARG A 301 10.42 16.30 -5.60
N GLU A 302 9.47 16.59 -4.72
CA GLU A 302 8.94 17.95 -4.53
C GLU A 302 10.05 18.98 -4.31
N GLN A 303 10.97 18.67 -3.41
CA GLN A 303 12.05 19.57 -3.02
C GLN A 303 13.12 19.77 -4.11
N CYS A 304 13.52 18.71 -4.81
CA CYS A 304 14.46 18.83 -5.92
C CYS A 304 13.85 19.63 -7.09
N LEU A 305 12.56 19.44 -7.40
CA LEU A 305 11.87 20.22 -8.43
C LEU A 305 11.80 21.70 -8.04
N ALA A 306 11.45 22.00 -6.79
CA ALA A 306 11.46 23.37 -6.27
C ALA A 306 12.85 24.02 -6.33
N ALA A 307 13.92 23.21 -6.21
CA ALA A 307 15.30 23.65 -6.36
C ALA A 307 15.78 23.75 -7.82
N GLY A 308 14.91 23.46 -8.80
CA GLY A 308 15.17 23.62 -10.23
C GLY A 308 15.48 22.34 -11.00
N LEU A 309 15.32 21.15 -10.39
CA LEU A 309 15.48 19.88 -11.10
C LEU A 309 14.48 19.77 -12.26
N GLN A 310 14.98 19.40 -13.44
CA GLN A 310 14.10 19.09 -14.57
C GLN A 310 13.33 17.81 -14.31
N ALA A 311 12.03 17.89 -14.50
CA ALA A 311 11.14 16.93 -13.89
C ALA A 311 11.22 15.54 -14.57
N HIS A 312 11.54 15.49 -15.87
CA HIS A 312 11.83 14.24 -16.60
C HIS A 312 13.15 13.57 -16.17
N ARG A 313 14.01 14.27 -15.41
CA ARG A 313 15.28 13.77 -14.88
C ARG A 313 15.16 13.22 -13.46
N PHE A 314 13.95 13.10 -12.93
CA PHE A 314 13.69 12.43 -11.68
C PHE A 314 13.10 11.04 -11.95
N VAL A 315 13.88 10.00 -11.68
CA VAL A 315 13.47 8.60 -11.86
C VAL A 315 13.46 7.91 -10.50
N ALA A 316 12.42 7.15 -10.17
CA ALA A 316 12.33 6.54 -8.85
C ALA A 316 11.61 5.19 -8.83
N GLU A 317 11.90 4.40 -7.81
CA GLU A 317 11.20 3.14 -7.50
C GLU A 317 10.83 3.08 -6.02
N ALA A 318 9.55 2.85 -5.71
CA ALA A 318 9.09 2.77 -4.34
C ALA A 318 9.02 1.30 -3.89
N PHE A 319 9.59 1.01 -2.72
CA PHE A 319 9.44 -0.28 -2.07
C PHE A 319 8.11 -0.29 -1.32
N VAL A 320 7.12 -0.92 -1.94
CA VAL A 320 5.82 -1.20 -1.33
C VAL A 320 5.91 -2.60 -0.76
N ALA A 321 5.41 -2.80 0.47
CA ALA A 321 5.36 -4.11 1.07
C ALA A 321 4.47 -5.01 0.21
N SER A 322 5.08 -5.92 -0.55
CA SER A 322 4.36 -6.95 -1.29
C SER A 322 4.25 -8.17 -0.40
N GLY A 323 3.15 -8.32 0.35
CA GLY A 323 2.61 -9.60 0.74
C GLY A 323 2.85 -10.13 2.17
N THR A 324 1.80 -10.83 2.61
CA THR A 324 1.60 -11.74 3.74
C THR A 324 2.69 -11.79 4.82
N LEU A 325 2.41 -11.16 5.96
CA LEU A 325 2.80 -11.70 7.26
C LEU A 325 2.09 -13.04 7.39
N ALA A 326 2.81 -14.16 7.52
CA ALA A 326 2.11 -15.40 7.81
C ALA A 326 1.92 -15.53 9.33
N PRO A 327 0.68 -15.71 9.81
CA PRO A 327 0.43 -16.49 11.01
C PRO A 327 0.96 -17.91 10.79
N GLU A 328 1.34 -18.60 11.86
CA GLU A 328 1.46 -20.07 11.83
C GLU A 328 0.27 -20.66 11.09
N ALA A 329 0.47 -21.75 10.35
CA ALA A 329 -0.55 -22.41 9.54
C ALA A 329 -1.96 -22.31 10.17
N SER A 330 -2.71 -21.28 9.74
CA SER A 330 -4.14 -21.21 9.94
C SER A 330 -4.71 -22.10 8.84
N THR A 331 -5.45 -23.11 9.26
CA THR A 331 -6.30 -23.93 8.43
C THR A 331 -7.46 -23.07 7.92
N ALA A 332 -7.17 -21.99 7.18
CA ALA A 332 -8.19 -21.17 6.55
C ALA A 332 -8.76 -21.99 5.39
N SER A 333 -10.06 -22.28 5.47
CA SER A 333 -10.81 -22.85 4.36
C SER A 333 -10.65 -21.97 3.12
N PRO A 334 -10.60 -22.55 1.90
CA PRO A 334 -10.62 -21.75 0.68
C PRO A 334 -11.88 -20.88 0.66
N LEU A 335 -11.74 -19.62 0.21
CA LEU A 335 -12.85 -18.67 0.11
C LEU A 335 -14.01 -19.28 -0.69
N HIS A 336 -15.23 -19.04 -0.22
CA HIS A 336 -16.42 -19.47 -0.94
C HIS A 336 -16.48 -18.78 -2.33
N PRO A 337 -16.58 -19.54 -3.44
CA PRO A 337 -16.35 -19.01 -4.80
C PRO A 337 -17.37 -17.98 -5.28
N GLU A 338 -18.56 -17.96 -4.68
CA GLU A 338 -19.63 -17.00 -5.01
C GLU A 338 -19.72 -15.89 -3.95
N LEU A 339 -20.06 -16.25 -2.70
CA LEU A 339 -20.25 -15.32 -1.59
C LEU A 339 -19.00 -14.55 -1.14
N GLU A 340 -17.81 -15.12 -1.31
CA GLU A 340 -16.54 -14.53 -0.84
C GLU A 340 -15.59 -14.26 -1.99
N LYS A 341 -16.15 -13.99 -3.17
CA LYS A 341 -15.37 -13.60 -4.33
C LYS A 341 -14.67 -12.27 -4.06
N VAL A 342 -13.41 -12.20 -4.42
CA VAL A 342 -12.56 -11.01 -4.26
C VAL A 342 -11.97 -10.60 -5.60
N GLY A 343 -11.46 -9.38 -5.68
CA GLY A 343 -10.86 -8.86 -6.89
C GLY A 343 -9.40 -9.29 -7.09
N PRO A 344 -8.83 -8.97 -8.25
CA PRO A 344 -7.50 -9.40 -8.64
C PRO A 344 -6.36 -8.74 -7.84
N ARG A 345 -6.65 -7.67 -7.07
CA ARG A 345 -5.67 -7.05 -6.16
C ARG A 345 -5.80 -7.59 -4.74
N TYR A 346 -6.85 -8.35 -4.40
CA TYR A 346 -7.07 -8.82 -3.05
C TYR A 346 -5.84 -9.50 -2.48
N SER A 347 -5.45 -9.09 -1.28
CA SER A 347 -4.39 -9.74 -0.53
C SER A 347 -4.65 -9.53 0.95
N LEU A 348 -4.38 -10.56 1.76
CA LEU A 348 -4.52 -10.50 3.21
C LEU A 348 -3.82 -9.27 3.80
N ASP A 349 -2.58 -9.04 3.37
CA ASP A 349 -1.77 -7.92 3.85
C ASP A 349 -2.30 -6.56 3.43
N GLY A 350 -2.81 -6.43 2.21
CA GLY A 350 -3.43 -5.19 1.77
C GLY A 350 -4.64 -4.85 2.64
N MET A 351 -5.47 -5.85 2.95
CA MET A 351 -6.61 -5.69 3.84
C MET A 351 -6.20 -5.40 5.29
N LEU A 352 -5.20 -6.10 5.83
CA LEU A 352 -4.71 -5.89 7.19
C LEU A 352 -4.02 -4.51 7.34
N ALA A 353 -3.28 -4.06 6.33
CA ALA A 353 -2.69 -2.73 6.30
C ALA A 353 -3.76 -1.64 6.21
N ALA A 354 -4.78 -1.86 5.36
CA ALA A 354 -5.94 -0.97 5.25
C ALA A 354 -6.68 -0.86 6.59
N ARG A 355 -6.91 -1.99 7.27
CA ARG A 355 -7.47 -2.03 8.62
C ARG A 355 -6.61 -1.26 9.62
N GLU A 356 -5.31 -1.54 9.70
CA GLU A 356 -4.42 -0.85 10.64
C GLU A 356 -4.44 0.68 10.43
N GLN A 357 -4.53 1.10 9.16
CA GLN A 357 -4.64 2.52 8.82
C GLN A 357 -6.01 3.10 9.21
N SER A 358 -7.11 2.36 9.04
CA SER A 358 -8.44 2.76 9.52
C SER A 358 -8.50 2.87 11.04
N VAL A 359 -7.91 1.93 11.78
CA VAL A 359 -7.79 1.99 13.25
C VAL A 359 -7.05 3.26 13.68
N ARG A 360 -5.90 3.56 13.05
CA ARG A 360 -5.15 4.79 13.31
C ARG A 360 -5.95 6.03 12.95
N ALA A 361 -6.77 5.98 11.91
CA ALA A 361 -7.61 7.10 11.50
C ALA A 361 -8.72 7.37 12.52
N VAL A 362 -9.45 6.35 12.97
CA VAL A 362 -10.45 6.50 14.04
C VAL A 362 -9.82 7.06 15.31
N ALA A 363 -8.65 6.56 15.72
CA ALA A 363 -7.92 7.11 16.87
C ALA A 363 -7.51 8.58 16.66
N ALA A 364 -7.06 8.95 15.46
CA ALA A 364 -6.70 10.34 15.13
C ALA A 364 -7.91 11.27 15.12
N VAL A 365 -9.07 10.81 14.62
CA VAL A 365 -10.33 11.56 14.65
C VAL A 365 -10.81 11.73 16.09
N ALA A 366 -10.85 10.64 16.87
CA ALA A 366 -11.25 10.67 18.29
C ALA A 366 -10.41 11.67 19.11
N ASN A 367 -9.10 11.69 18.91
CA ASN A 367 -8.18 12.63 19.60
C ASN A 367 -8.38 14.10 19.22
N GLN A 368 -9.00 14.38 18.08
CA GLN A 368 -9.26 15.74 17.61
C GLN A 368 -10.64 16.28 18.01
N LEU A 369 -11.57 15.40 18.40
CA LEU A 369 -12.89 15.80 18.89
C LEU A 369 -12.79 16.63 20.17
N LYS A 370 -13.57 17.72 20.23
CA LYS A 370 -13.62 18.62 21.39
C LYS A 370 -15.05 18.92 21.77
N VAL A 371 -15.32 18.96 23.08
CA VAL A 371 -16.58 19.46 23.62
C VAL A 371 -16.86 20.85 23.03
N GLY A 372 -18.09 21.05 22.54
CA GLY A 372 -18.50 22.25 21.84
C GLY A 372 -18.47 22.15 20.30
N MET A 373 -17.86 21.11 19.72
CA MET A 373 -17.95 20.85 18.28
C MET A 373 -19.36 20.39 17.88
N THR A 374 -19.84 20.86 16.73
CA THR A 374 -21.04 20.30 16.10
C THR A 374 -20.71 19.01 15.35
N THR A 375 -21.71 18.15 15.13
CA THR A 375 -21.58 16.95 14.29
C THR A 375 -21.02 17.29 12.89
N ALA A 376 -21.49 18.38 12.28
CA ALA A 376 -20.96 18.83 10.98
C ALA A 376 -19.46 19.16 11.01
N GLN A 377 -19.00 19.88 12.05
CA GLN A 377 -17.58 20.21 12.21
C GLN A 377 -16.71 18.97 12.43
N ALA A 378 -17.23 18.00 13.17
CA ALA A 378 -16.54 16.73 13.40
C ALA A 378 -16.40 15.91 12.11
N LEU A 379 -17.45 15.83 11.29
CA LEU A 379 -17.41 15.15 9.99
C LEU A 379 -16.44 15.82 9.02
N GLU A 380 -16.43 17.15 8.96
CA GLU A 380 -15.47 17.91 8.15
C GLU A 380 -14.02 17.66 8.59
N MET A 381 -13.76 17.69 9.90
CA MET A 381 -12.44 17.38 10.47
C MET A 381 -12.01 15.95 10.18
N ALA A 382 -12.93 14.98 10.27
CA ALA A 382 -12.62 13.58 9.98
C ALA A 382 -12.28 13.36 8.50
N ALA A 383 -13.01 14.00 7.58
CA ALA A 383 -12.70 13.96 6.15
C ALA A 383 -11.30 14.52 5.86
N GLN A 384 -10.94 15.67 6.45
CA GLN A 384 -9.60 16.25 6.34
C GLN A 384 -8.51 15.33 6.90
N THR A 385 -8.78 14.67 8.03
CA THR A 385 -7.87 13.72 8.66
C THR A 385 -7.61 12.50 7.76
N LEU A 386 -8.67 11.86 7.25
CA LEU A 386 -8.56 10.72 6.34
C LEU A 386 -7.79 11.07 5.07
N GLN A 387 -8.06 12.24 4.50
CA GLN A 387 -7.35 12.73 3.33
C GLN A 387 -5.87 12.98 3.61
N ALA A 388 -5.53 13.64 4.72
CA ALA A 388 -4.15 13.89 5.12
C ALA A 388 -3.37 12.58 5.39
N MET A 389 -4.07 11.54 5.85
CA MET A 389 -3.53 10.19 6.02
C MET A 389 -3.37 9.42 4.70
N GLY A 390 -3.86 9.96 3.58
CA GLY A 390 -3.68 9.39 2.25
C GLY A 390 -4.84 8.50 1.76
N ALA A 391 -6.04 8.63 2.34
CA ALA A 391 -7.21 7.92 1.85
C ALA A 391 -7.53 8.41 0.43
N SER A 392 -7.76 7.49 -0.50
CA SER A 392 -8.03 7.86 -1.89
C SER A 392 -9.48 8.31 -2.10
N HIS A 393 -10.41 7.68 -1.39
CA HIS A 393 -11.85 7.96 -1.30
C HIS A 393 -12.41 7.12 -0.13
N THR A 394 -13.70 7.24 0.14
CA THR A 394 -14.41 6.33 1.05
C THR A 394 -15.39 5.48 0.26
N TRP A 395 -15.55 4.21 0.63
CA TRP A 395 -16.47 3.29 -0.03
C TRP A 395 -17.87 3.34 0.62
N HIS A 396 -17.97 3.74 1.90
CA HIS A 396 -19.19 4.29 2.50
C HIS A 396 -18.91 5.65 3.19
N PRO A 397 -19.95 6.43 3.53
CA PRO A 397 -19.78 7.70 4.25
C PRO A 397 -19.16 7.51 5.63
N THR A 398 -18.33 8.45 6.07
CA THR A 398 -17.91 8.55 7.48
C THR A 398 -19.11 8.88 8.35
N TYR A 399 -19.31 8.12 9.42
CA TYR A 399 -20.36 8.36 10.41
C TYR A 399 -19.74 8.82 11.73
N ILE A 400 -20.21 9.96 12.23
CA ILE A 400 -19.91 10.43 13.59
C ILE A 400 -21.24 10.79 14.26
N ARG A 401 -21.52 10.19 15.41
CA ARG A 401 -22.79 10.39 16.15
C ARG A 401 -22.51 10.71 17.60
N PHE A 402 -23.18 11.73 18.15
CA PHE A 402 -23.01 12.18 19.53
C PHE A 402 -24.26 11.86 20.36
N GLY A 403 -24.07 11.41 21.61
CA GLY A 403 -25.13 11.15 22.59
C GLY A 403 -26.31 10.38 22.00
N ASP A 404 -27.51 10.95 22.12
CA ASP A 404 -28.77 10.33 21.66
C ASP A 404 -28.80 9.90 20.18
N ASP A 405 -27.88 10.39 19.34
CA ASP A 405 -27.79 9.97 17.94
C ASP A 405 -27.09 8.61 17.79
N THR A 406 -26.40 8.08 18.82
CA THR A 406 -25.67 6.81 18.73
C THR A 406 -26.58 5.58 18.64
N VAL A 407 -27.87 5.69 18.98
CA VAL A 407 -28.87 4.61 18.75
C VAL A 407 -29.37 4.55 17.32
N ARG A 408 -29.10 5.58 16.50
CA ARG A 408 -29.59 5.63 15.11
C ARG A 408 -28.74 4.73 14.24
N THR A 409 -29.31 4.21 13.15
CA THR A 409 -28.60 3.51 12.07
C THR A 409 -28.27 4.48 10.93
N PRO A 410 -27.34 4.14 10.00
CA PRO A 410 -26.97 5.00 8.86
C PRO A 410 -28.14 5.58 8.06
N ARG A 411 -29.24 4.83 7.92
CA ARG A 411 -30.42 5.23 7.13
C ARG A 411 -31.34 6.25 7.81
N GLN A 412 -31.20 6.44 9.12
CA GLN A 412 -32.12 7.27 9.91
C GLN A 412 -31.71 8.75 9.97
N GLY A 413 -30.54 9.10 9.43
CA GLY A 413 -30.00 10.48 9.43
C GLY A 413 -29.64 10.98 10.84
N ILE A 414 -28.88 12.08 10.90
CA ILE A 414 -28.36 12.66 12.15
C ILE A 414 -28.60 14.17 12.19
N ASP A 415 -28.59 14.75 13.39
CA ASP A 415 -28.62 16.21 13.53
C ASP A 415 -27.21 16.78 13.38
N LEU A 416 -26.97 17.47 12.26
CA LEU A 416 -25.70 18.11 11.95
C LEU A 416 -25.34 19.26 12.89
N GLN A 417 -26.33 19.84 13.58
CA GLN A 417 -26.14 20.94 14.53
C GLN A 417 -26.02 20.46 15.98
N ARG A 418 -26.16 19.14 16.24
CA ARG A 418 -25.93 18.59 17.57
C ARG A 418 -24.51 18.86 18.02
N VAL A 419 -24.37 19.38 19.24
CA VAL A 419 -23.09 19.75 19.86
C VAL A 419 -22.62 18.65 20.80
N LEU A 420 -21.34 18.28 20.71
CA LEU A 420 -20.68 17.36 21.63
C LEU A 420 -20.60 17.95 23.05
N ARG A 421 -21.19 17.25 24.03
CA ARG A 421 -21.27 17.64 25.44
C ARG A 421 -20.17 16.97 26.27
N THR A 422 -19.97 17.48 27.49
CA THR A 422 -18.93 17.01 28.42
C THR A 422 -19.09 15.57 28.92
N THR A 423 -20.28 14.98 28.79
CA THR A 423 -20.61 13.64 29.27
C THR A 423 -21.20 12.74 28.18
N ASP A 424 -20.99 13.07 26.90
CA ASP A 424 -21.58 12.34 25.77
C ASP A 424 -20.85 11.01 25.48
N ILE A 425 -21.57 10.11 24.82
CA ILE A 425 -21.04 8.95 24.11
C ILE A 425 -20.93 9.26 22.62
N VAL A 426 -19.89 8.78 21.95
CA VAL A 426 -19.58 9.13 20.57
C VAL A 426 -19.26 7.88 19.76
N VAL A 427 -19.98 7.67 18.66
CA VAL A 427 -19.63 6.65 17.66
C VAL A 427 -18.85 7.31 16.54
N ILE A 428 -17.75 6.68 16.12
CA ILE A 428 -16.98 7.04 14.93
C ILE A 428 -16.85 5.78 14.09
N ASP A 429 -17.18 5.88 12.81
CA ASP A 429 -17.19 4.76 11.86
C ASP A 429 -16.70 5.28 10.49
N VAL A 430 -15.69 4.61 9.93
CA VAL A 430 -14.98 5.04 8.72
C VAL A 430 -14.72 3.88 7.75
N GLY A 431 -15.10 4.10 6.48
CA GLY A 431 -14.78 3.19 5.35
C GLY A 431 -13.85 3.77 4.31
N PRO A 432 -12.62 4.16 4.65
CA PRO A 432 -11.66 4.69 3.69
C PRO A 432 -11.08 3.60 2.77
N VAL A 433 -10.64 4.00 1.59
CA VAL A 433 -9.91 3.13 0.65
C VAL A 433 -8.43 3.51 0.63
N TRP A 434 -7.60 2.60 1.14
CA TRP A 434 -6.15 2.72 1.26
C TRP A 434 -5.46 1.87 0.19
N ASP A 435 -4.72 2.50 -0.73
CA ASP A 435 -4.00 1.79 -1.81
C ASP A 435 -4.86 0.77 -2.61
N GLY A 436 -6.15 1.06 -2.74
CA GLY A 436 -7.11 0.20 -3.44
C GLY A 436 -7.63 -0.98 -2.61
N TYR A 437 -7.42 -0.99 -1.29
CA TYR A 437 -8.05 -1.90 -0.34
C TYR A 437 -9.05 -1.15 0.51
N GLU A 438 -10.20 -1.77 0.76
CA GLU A 438 -11.22 -1.23 1.63
C GLU A 438 -10.81 -1.42 3.08
N GLY A 439 -10.58 -0.32 3.78
CA GLY A 439 -10.52 -0.31 5.22
C GLY A 439 -11.93 -0.10 5.77
N ASP A 440 -12.20 -0.72 6.90
CA ASP A 440 -13.47 -0.62 7.59
C ASP A 440 -13.24 -0.79 9.09
N TYR A 441 -13.60 0.23 9.86
CA TYR A 441 -13.34 0.26 11.29
C TYR A 441 -14.15 1.37 11.96
N GLY A 442 -14.76 1.01 13.08
CA GLY A 442 -15.58 1.92 13.86
C GLY A 442 -15.56 1.53 15.33
N ASP A 443 -15.60 2.53 16.20
CA ASP A 443 -15.56 2.35 17.65
C ASP A 443 -16.31 3.46 18.39
N THR A 444 -16.56 3.23 19.68
CA THR A 444 -17.31 4.12 20.55
C THR A 444 -16.45 4.68 21.68
N PHE A 445 -16.53 5.99 21.88
CA PHE A 445 -15.77 6.76 22.84
C PHE A 445 -16.69 7.44 23.86
N VAL A 446 -16.25 7.56 25.11
CA VAL A 446 -17.01 8.24 26.18
C VAL A 446 -16.28 9.49 26.62
N PHE A 447 -16.97 10.63 26.61
CA PHE A 447 -16.49 11.88 27.17
C PHE A 447 -16.97 12.02 28.62
N GLY A 448 -16.09 12.50 29.51
CA GLY A 448 -16.41 12.72 30.92
C GLY A 448 -16.59 11.43 31.72
N GLN A 449 -17.45 11.47 32.73
CA GLN A 449 -17.78 10.33 33.58
C GLN A 449 -19.29 10.12 33.54
N HIS A 450 -19.73 9.03 32.90
CA HIS A 450 -21.14 8.65 32.84
C HIS A 450 -21.26 7.11 32.90
N GLU A 451 -21.79 6.59 34.00
CA GLU A 451 -21.79 5.16 34.32
C GLU A 451 -22.46 4.33 33.21
N LEU A 452 -23.61 4.77 32.72
CA LEU A 452 -24.34 4.06 31.66
C LEU A 452 -23.59 4.02 30.33
N HIS A 453 -22.84 5.08 29.99
CA HIS A 453 -22.07 5.13 28.74
C HIS A 453 -20.88 4.16 28.80
N HIS A 454 -20.17 4.13 29.93
CA HIS A 454 -19.08 3.16 30.15
C HIS A 454 -19.59 1.72 30.19
N ALA A 455 -20.76 1.47 30.80
CA ALA A 455 -21.39 0.17 30.80
C ALA A 455 -21.77 -0.30 29.39
N CYS A 456 -22.26 0.62 28.54
CA CYS A 456 -22.59 0.34 27.13
C CYS A 456 -21.36 -0.06 26.32
N VAL A 457 -20.28 0.74 26.36
CA VAL A 457 -19.04 0.45 25.63
C VAL A 457 -18.38 -0.84 26.11
N LYS A 458 -18.39 -1.10 27.42
CA LYS A 458 -17.89 -2.35 27.97
C LYS A 458 -18.68 -3.55 27.44
N ALA A 459 -20.01 -3.50 27.51
CA ALA A 459 -20.85 -4.58 27.01
C ALA A 459 -20.69 -4.79 25.50
N LEU A 460 -20.53 -3.71 24.74
CA LEU A 460 -20.29 -3.75 23.29
C LEU A 460 -19.05 -4.57 22.95
N HIS A 461 -17.89 -4.24 23.53
CA HIS A 461 -16.65 -4.98 23.26
C HIS A 461 -16.72 -6.42 23.78
N GLU A 462 -17.36 -6.67 24.93
CA GLU A 462 -17.58 -8.04 25.41
C GLU A 462 -18.46 -8.88 24.46
N VAL A 463 -19.57 -8.32 23.95
CA VAL A 463 -20.43 -9.00 22.97
C VAL A 463 -19.68 -9.26 21.67
N PHE A 464 -18.90 -8.28 21.20
CA PHE A 464 -18.08 -8.44 20.00
C PHE A 464 -17.06 -9.57 20.16
N ASP A 465 -16.27 -9.57 21.24
CA ASP A 465 -15.24 -10.57 21.48
C ASP A 465 -15.83 -11.98 21.65
N GLU A 466 -16.92 -12.12 22.39
CA GLU A 466 -17.62 -13.40 22.53
C GLU A 466 -18.15 -13.90 21.18
N THR A 467 -18.66 -13.00 20.33
CA THR A 467 -19.16 -13.33 18.99
C THR A 467 -18.02 -13.73 18.06
N ARG A 468 -16.88 -13.01 18.08
CA ARG A 468 -15.66 -13.36 17.35
C ARG A 468 -15.09 -14.71 17.80
N GLN A 469 -15.10 -15.01 19.10
CA GLN A 469 -14.72 -16.33 19.62
C GLN A 469 -15.70 -17.42 19.17
N ALA A 470 -17.00 -17.11 19.08
CA ALA A 470 -17.99 -18.02 18.53
C ALA A 470 -17.73 -18.33 17.06
N TRP A 471 -17.38 -17.32 16.26
CA TRP A 471 -16.93 -17.49 14.88
C TRP A 471 -15.74 -18.44 14.76
N GLY A 472 -14.73 -18.31 15.64
CA GLY A 472 -13.59 -19.23 15.69
C GLY A 472 -13.95 -20.70 15.97
N ARG A 473 -15.18 -20.99 16.42
CA ARG A 473 -15.73 -22.35 16.61
C ARG A 473 -16.51 -22.86 15.40
N GLY A 474 -16.60 -22.08 14.32
CA GLY A 474 -17.23 -22.48 13.05
C GLY A 474 -18.70 -22.12 12.92
N LEU A 475 -19.16 -21.04 13.56
CA LEU A 475 -20.54 -20.56 13.38
C LEU A 475 -20.71 -19.87 12.01
N THR A 476 -21.86 -20.08 11.38
CA THR A 476 -22.23 -19.34 10.16
C THR A 476 -22.55 -17.88 10.45
N GLY A 477 -22.55 -17.03 9.43
CA GLY A 477 -22.89 -15.61 9.59
C GLY A 477 -24.24 -15.39 10.28
N ARG A 478 -25.28 -16.15 9.91
CA ARG A 478 -26.58 -16.12 10.60
C ARG A 478 -26.49 -16.55 12.07
N GLU A 479 -25.79 -17.64 12.35
CA GLU A 479 -25.60 -18.15 13.71
C GLU A 479 -24.81 -17.16 14.58
N LEU A 480 -23.89 -16.39 14.00
CA LEU A 480 -23.15 -15.34 14.70
C LEU A 480 -24.06 -14.23 15.22
N TYR A 481 -25.03 -13.77 14.41
CA TYR A 481 -25.97 -12.75 14.87
C TYR A 481 -26.99 -13.30 15.87
N ASP A 482 -27.39 -14.58 15.75
CA ASP A 482 -28.17 -15.27 16.79
C ASP A 482 -27.40 -15.41 18.11
N PHE A 483 -26.08 -15.58 18.03
CA PHE A 483 -25.20 -15.61 19.20
C PHE A 483 -25.04 -14.21 19.82
N ALA A 484 -24.72 -13.20 19.00
CA ALA A 484 -24.53 -11.82 19.43
C ALA A 484 -25.79 -11.26 20.12
N GLU A 485 -26.98 -11.53 19.56
CA GLU A 485 -28.26 -11.11 20.12
C GLU A 485 -28.49 -11.71 21.51
N ARG A 486 -28.22 -13.01 21.68
CA ARG A 486 -28.32 -13.68 23.00
C ARG A 486 -27.30 -13.14 24.00
N SER A 487 -26.06 -12.89 23.57
CA SER A 487 -25.03 -12.32 24.45
C SER A 487 -25.42 -10.91 24.92
N ALA A 488 -25.90 -10.07 24.01
CA ALA A 488 -26.40 -8.73 24.32
C ALA A 488 -27.56 -8.78 25.33
N GLN A 489 -28.55 -9.65 25.10
CA GLN A 489 -29.71 -9.81 25.99
C GLN A 489 -29.32 -10.23 27.41
N VAL A 490 -28.37 -11.18 27.56
CA VAL A 490 -27.86 -11.61 28.87
C VAL A 490 -27.20 -10.45 29.63
N LYS A 491 -26.58 -9.51 28.90
CA LYS A 491 -25.95 -8.31 29.45
C LYS A 491 -26.92 -7.14 29.62
N GLY A 492 -28.21 -7.31 29.30
CA GLY A 492 -29.25 -6.28 29.45
C GLY A 492 -29.33 -5.28 28.30
N TRP A 493 -28.72 -5.57 27.15
CA TRP A 493 -28.71 -4.69 25.96
C TRP A 493 -29.49 -5.31 24.80
N GLN A 494 -29.91 -4.47 23.86
CA GLN A 494 -30.56 -4.91 22.62
C GLN A 494 -29.59 -4.76 21.45
N LEU A 495 -29.44 -5.81 20.63
CA LEU A 495 -28.67 -5.76 19.40
C LEU A 495 -29.53 -5.12 18.29
N GLU A 496 -29.01 -4.11 17.59
CA GLU A 496 -29.66 -3.62 16.36
C GLU A 496 -29.34 -4.54 15.19
N ARG A 497 -30.18 -5.56 15.03
CA ARG A 497 -29.93 -6.66 14.09
C ARG A 497 -29.99 -6.25 12.61
N ASN A 498 -30.58 -5.10 12.27
CA ASN A 498 -30.60 -4.63 10.88
C ASN A 498 -29.29 -3.96 10.46
N LEU A 499 -28.42 -3.63 11.40
CA LEU A 499 -27.05 -3.21 11.14
C LEU A 499 -26.15 -4.44 11.23
N ALA A 500 -26.06 -5.15 10.12
CA ALA A 500 -25.27 -6.34 9.99
C ALA A 500 -24.07 -6.06 9.10
N GLY A 501 -22.93 -6.56 9.57
CA GLY A 501 -21.65 -6.63 8.89
C GLY A 501 -21.77 -7.07 7.45
N HIS A 502 -20.81 -6.64 6.65
CA HIS A 502 -20.76 -6.95 5.23
C HIS A 502 -19.38 -7.47 4.86
N ARG A 503 -19.25 -7.82 3.59
CA ARG A 503 -17.97 -8.18 3.01
C ARG A 503 -17.17 -6.96 2.60
N ILE A 504 -15.86 -7.12 2.58
CA ILE A 504 -14.87 -6.15 2.12
C ILE A 504 -13.85 -6.85 1.24
N ALA A 505 -13.17 -6.11 0.38
CA ALA A 505 -12.14 -6.66 -0.49
C ALA A 505 -11.14 -5.59 -0.95
N ASP A 506 -10.33 -5.92 -1.96
CA ASP A 506 -9.81 -4.88 -2.82
C ASP A 506 -10.97 -4.12 -3.47
N PHE A 507 -10.89 -2.79 -3.41
CA PHE A 507 -11.97 -1.93 -3.82
C PHE A 507 -12.27 -2.09 -5.32
N PRO A 508 -13.56 -2.13 -5.73
CA PRO A 508 -14.77 -2.11 -4.89
C PRO A 508 -15.33 -3.52 -4.63
N HIS A 509 -15.58 -3.87 -3.36
CA HIS A 509 -16.22 -5.16 -3.05
C HIS A 509 -17.62 -5.24 -3.66
N VAL A 510 -18.35 -4.13 -3.78
CA VAL A 510 -19.76 -4.09 -4.24
C VAL A 510 -19.97 -4.79 -5.60
N LEU A 511 -18.91 -4.93 -6.41
CA LEU A 511 -18.93 -5.64 -7.69
C LEU A 511 -19.15 -7.16 -7.55
N TYR A 512 -18.91 -7.73 -6.38
CA TYR A 512 -18.92 -9.18 -6.15
C TYR A 512 -20.12 -9.65 -5.30
N GLY A 513 -20.83 -8.73 -4.63
CA GLY A 513 -22.01 -9.06 -3.82
C GLY A 513 -22.30 -7.98 -2.77
N GLN A 514 -23.54 -7.95 -2.29
CA GLN A 514 -24.02 -7.07 -1.20
C GLN A 514 -24.63 -7.88 -0.05
N ASP A 515 -24.25 -9.15 0.05
CA ASP A 515 -24.74 -10.05 1.08
C ASP A 515 -24.33 -9.55 2.46
N LYS A 516 -25.26 -9.62 3.41
CA LYS A 516 -25.00 -9.27 4.80
C LYS A 516 -24.54 -10.50 5.56
N LEU A 517 -23.57 -10.31 6.44
CA LEU A 517 -23.03 -11.34 7.31
C LEU A 517 -24.14 -12.04 8.11
N ALA A 518 -25.15 -11.32 8.60
CA ALA A 518 -26.27 -11.90 9.33
C ALA A 518 -27.18 -12.84 8.50
N GLU A 519 -27.03 -12.84 7.17
CA GLU A 519 -27.89 -13.57 6.23
C GLU A 519 -27.15 -14.76 5.56
N VAL A 520 -25.81 -14.84 5.67
CA VAL A 520 -25.05 -15.92 5.04
C VAL A 520 -25.04 -17.20 5.88
N GLU A 521 -25.22 -18.33 5.20
CA GLU A 521 -25.26 -19.69 5.79
C GLU A 521 -23.89 -20.40 5.69
N ILE A 522 -22.82 -19.68 5.33
CA ILE A 522 -21.44 -20.18 5.36
C ILE A 522 -20.74 -19.74 6.65
N VAL A 523 -19.72 -20.48 7.06
CA VAL A 523 -18.74 -19.99 8.05
C VAL A 523 -17.93 -18.88 7.36
N PRO A 524 -18.01 -17.62 7.83
CA PRO A 524 -17.33 -16.50 7.19
C PRO A 524 -15.82 -16.70 7.20
N SER A 525 -15.15 -16.42 6.09
CA SER A 525 -13.69 -16.46 5.99
C SER A 525 -13.06 -15.23 6.65
N GLU A 526 -11.86 -15.42 7.19
CA GLU A 526 -11.08 -14.33 7.77
C GLU A 526 -10.75 -13.27 6.72
N VAL A 527 -10.74 -12.01 7.13
CA VAL A 527 -10.27 -10.86 6.32
C VAL A 527 -11.09 -10.53 5.07
N VAL A 528 -12.22 -11.19 4.88
CA VAL A 528 -13.23 -10.87 3.84
C VAL A 528 -14.51 -10.30 4.44
N TRP A 529 -14.76 -10.53 5.72
CA TRP A 529 -15.98 -10.11 6.41
C TRP A 529 -15.68 -9.19 7.58
N VAL A 530 -16.53 -8.19 7.74
CA VAL A 530 -16.56 -7.29 8.89
C VAL A 530 -17.67 -7.75 9.81
N LEU A 531 -17.38 -7.87 11.10
CA LEU A 531 -18.39 -8.04 12.13
C LEU A 531 -18.78 -6.66 12.62
N GLU A 532 -20.06 -6.32 12.57
CA GLU A 532 -20.61 -5.09 13.11
C GLU A 532 -21.51 -5.43 14.30
N ILE A 533 -21.29 -4.77 15.43
CA ILE A 533 -22.15 -4.88 16.60
C ILE A 533 -22.60 -3.48 16.99
N GLN A 534 -23.91 -3.24 16.93
CA GLN A 534 -24.53 -2.07 17.55
C GLN A 534 -25.41 -2.52 18.71
N LEU A 535 -25.13 -1.99 19.90
CA LEU A 535 -25.96 -2.17 21.07
C LEU A 535 -26.75 -0.91 21.37
N CYS A 536 -28.00 -1.08 21.78
CA CYS A 536 -28.89 -0.04 22.26
C CYS A 536 -29.39 -0.39 23.67
N HIS A 537 -29.49 0.62 24.54
CA HIS A 537 -30.16 0.46 25.82
C HIS A 537 -31.66 0.23 25.60
N PRO A 538 -32.33 -0.65 26.37
CA PRO A 538 -33.73 -0.99 26.15
C PRO A 538 -34.71 0.18 26.35
N THR A 539 -34.34 1.21 27.11
CA THR A 539 -35.24 2.33 27.47
C THR A 539 -34.62 3.72 27.36
N GLU A 540 -33.31 3.82 27.24
CA GLU A 540 -32.58 5.11 27.24
C GLU A 540 -32.00 5.33 25.84
N PRO A 541 -31.85 6.57 25.36
CA PRO A 541 -31.27 6.87 24.06
C PRO A 541 -29.74 6.74 24.09
N VAL A 542 -29.24 5.60 24.55
CA VAL A 542 -27.80 5.29 24.64
C VAL A 542 -27.52 4.09 23.77
N GLY A 543 -26.69 4.31 22.75
CA GLY A 543 -26.18 3.25 21.90
C GLY A 543 -24.67 3.30 21.76
N ALA A 544 -24.09 2.20 21.35
CA ALA A 544 -22.67 2.06 21.04
C ALA A 544 -22.51 1.14 19.84
N PHE A 545 -21.49 1.40 19.03
CA PHE A 545 -21.15 0.67 17.81
C PHE A 545 -19.68 0.31 17.80
N PHE A 546 -19.38 -0.93 17.45
CA PHE A 546 -18.03 -1.40 17.19
C PHE A 546 -18.06 -2.34 16.01
N GLU A 547 -17.12 -2.13 15.11
CA GLU A 547 -16.91 -3.00 13.96
C GLU A 547 -15.43 -3.27 13.79
N ASP A 548 -15.15 -4.46 13.29
CA ASP A 548 -13.82 -4.80 12.86
C ASP A 548 -13.87 -5.98 11.89
N ILE A 549 -12.82 -6.10 11.10
CA ILE A 549 -12.61 -7.26 10.26
C ILE A 549 -12.53 -8.51 11.13
N LEU A 550 -13.18 -9.61 10.72
CA LEU A 550 -13.02 -10.91 11.34
C LEU A 550 -11.60 -11.44 11.10
N ILE A 551 -10.82 -11.51 12.18
CA ILE A 551 -9.44 -12.00 12.19
C ILE A 551 -9.30 -13.00 13.35
N GLY A 552 -8.70 -14.16 13.07
CA GLY A 552 -8.41 -15.19 14.08
C GLY A 552 -7.44 -14.70 15.16
N GLU A 553 -7.48 -15.29 16.35
CA GLU A 553 -6.49 -15.01 17.39
C GLU A 553 -5.11 -15.58 17.01
N ALA A 554 -4.05 -14.82 17.28
CA ALA A 554 -2.69 -15.36 17.28
C ALA A 554 -2.60 -16.43 18.35
N ARG A 555 -2.45 -17.71 17.96
CA ARG A 555 -2.26 -18.81 18.90
C ARG A 555 -1.02 -18.51 19.73
N SER A 556 -1.19 -18.40 21.05
CA SER A 556 -0.06 -18.33 21.99
C SER A 556 0.72 -19.64 21.89
N VAL A 557 1.93 -19.58 21.36
CA VAL A 557 2.88 -20.70 21.35
C VAL A 557 3.30 -20.93 22.81
N SER A 558 2.80 -22.01 23.40
CA SER A 558 3.25 -22.53 24.70
C SER A 558 4.60 -23.23 24.58
#